data_AF-A0AAV6YEA4-F1
#
_entry.id   AF-A0AAV6YEA4-F1
#
_cell.length_a   1.000
_cell.length_b   1.000
_cell.length_c   1.000
_cell.angle_alpha   90.00
_cell.angle_beta   90.00
_cell.angle_gamma   90.00
#
_symmetry.space_group_name_H-M   'P 1'
#
loop_
_entity.id
_entity.type
_entity.pdbx_description
1 polymer ?
#
loop_
_entity_poly.entity_id
_entity_poly.type
_entity_poly.pdbx_seq_one_letter_code
_entity_poly.pdbx_strand_id
1 'polypeptide(L)'
;MVDPGELVTATLRREFCEEALNSLESNGEEPDTEQRIQSLFSQEHLPVYRGYVDDPRNTDNAWMETQAVNYHDETGHILDKLALQAGDDAGKVQWVDISGGCSLYANHAHFIQIVAEQRGAHW
;
A
#
# COMPACT_ATOMS: atom_id res chain seq x y z
N MET A 1 -7.03 6.52 -5.41
CA MET A 1 -6.46 7.32 -6.54
C MET A 1 -5.78 8.57 -5.98
N VAL A 2 -4.89 9.24 -6.73
CA VAL A 2 -4.36 10.56 -6.30
C VAL A 2 -5.45 11.61 -6.51
N ASP A 3 -5.88 12.28 -5.45
CA ASP A 3 -6.92 13.28 -5.53
C ASP A 3 -6.43 14.60 -6.15
N PRO A 4 -7.32 15.42 -6.74
CA PRO A 4 -6.93 16.70 -7.33
C PRO A 4 -6.24 17.62 -6.31
N GLY A 5 -4.97 17.93 -6.56
CA GLY A 5 -4.14 18.78 -5.68
C GLY A 5 -3.50 18.03 -4.50
N GLU A 6 -3.72 16.72 -4.38
CA GLU A 6 -3.11 15.86 -3.37
C GLU A 6 -1.66 15.51 -3.74
N LEU A 7 -0.78 15.46 -2.74
CA LEU A 7 0.56 14.90 -2.92
C LEU A 7 0.49 13.38 -2.95
N VAL A 8 1.29 12.73 -3.81
CA VAL A 8 1.32 11.26 -3.87
C VAL A 8 1.63 10.62 -2.52
N THR A 9 2.49 11.25 -1.70
CA THR A 9 2.79 10.78 -0.35
C THR A 9 1.58 10.83 0.58
N ALA A 10 0.68 11.80 0.41
CA ALA A 10 -0.58 11.85 1.14
C ALA A 10 -1.53 10.76 0.65
N THR A 11 -1.63 10.54 -0.66
CA THR A 11 -2.42 9.46 -1.25
C THR A 11 -2.00 8.08 -0.72
N LEU A 12 -0.69 7.79 -0.70
CA LEU A 12 -0.16 6.51 -0.21
C LEU A 12 -0.60 6.21 1.23
N ARG A 13 -0.58 7.23 2.09
CA ARG A 13 -1.00 7.11 3.48
C ARG A 13 -2.51 6.99 3.60
N ARG A 14 -3.25 7.86 2.92
CA ARG A 14 -4.71 7.89 2.97
C ARG A 14 -5.30 6.58 2.51
N GLU A 15 -4.94 6.10 1.32
CA GLU A 15 -5.49 4.84 0.76
C GLU A 15 -5.14 3.64 1.64
N PHE A 16 -3.96 3.60 2.27
CA PHE A 16 -3.64 2.55 3.22
C PHE A 16 -4.52 2.60 4.47
N CYS A 17 -4.71 3.79 5.05
CA CYS A 17 -5.54 3.94 6.24
C CYS A 17 -7.03 3.67 5.98
N GLU A 18 -7.56 4.16 4.86
CA GLU A 18 -8.97 3.98 4.49
C GLU A 18 -9.25 2.50 4.19
N GLU A 19 -8.46 1.87 3.32
CA GLU A 19 -8.78 0.54 2.80
C GLU A 19 -8.28 -0.63 3.66
N ALA A 20 -7.18 -0.45 4.39
CA ALA A 20 -6.58 -1.52 5.20
C ALA A 20 -6.81 -1.38 6.71
N LEU A 21 -7.19 -0.18 7.18
CA LEU A 21 -7.46 0.09 8.60
C LEU A 21 -8.88 0.64 8.86
N ASN A 22 -9.69 0.83 7.82
CA ASN A 22 -11.05 1.38 7.91
C ASN A 22 -11.13 2.70 8.70
N SER A 23 -10.20 3.62 8.45
CA SER A 23 -10.11 4.88 9.22
C SER A 23 -11.36 5.75 9.12
N LEU A 24 -12.11 5.68 8.00
CA LEU A 24 -13.34 6.46 7.77
C LEU A 24 -14.50 6.08 8.70
N GLU A 25 -14.63 4.80 9.05
CA GLU A 25 -15.70 4.31 9.92
C GLU A 25 -15.24 4.05 11.36
N SER A 26 -13.93 4.12 11.61
CA SER A 26 -13.39 3.99 12.96
C SER A 26 -13.91 5.13 13.85
N ASN A 27 -14.48 4.81 15.01
CA ASN A 27 -15.07 5.78 15.96
C ASN A 27 -13.98 6.52 16.77
N GLY A 28 -13.01 7.11 16.06
CA GLY A 28 -11.79 7.69 16.60
C GLY A 28 -10.62 6.73 16.49
N GLU A 29 -9.56 7.15 15.81
CA GLU A 29 -8.30 6.43 15.80
C GLU A 29 -7.69 6.43 17.21
N GLU A 30 -7.32 5.25 17.72
CA GLU A 30 -6.50 5.13 18.91
C GLU A 30 -5.23 5.99 18.71
N PRO A 31 -4.86 6.90 19.62
CA PRO A 31 -3.70 7.77 19.44
C PRO A 31 -2.38 7.02 19.16
N ASP A 32 -2.28 5.76 19.62
CA ASP A 32 -1.14 4.87 19.33
C ASP A 32 -1.11 4.44 17.85
N THR A 33 -2.26 4.20 17.22
CA THR A 33 -2.37 3.84 15.80
C THR A 33 -1.83 4.96 14.92
N GLU A 34 -2.29 6.19 15.13
CA GLU A 34 -1.85 7.34 14.32
C GLU A 34 -0.34 7.59 14.47
N GLN A 35 0.22 7.43 15.68
CA GLN A 35 1.67 7.53 15.89
C GLN A 35 2.45 6.43 15.16
N ARG A 36 1.94 5.20 15.14
CA ARG A 36 2.55 4.08 14.39
C ARG A 36 2.53 4.35 12.90
N ILE A 37 1.40 4.79 12.35
CA ILE A 37 1.27 5.15 10.93
C ILE A 37 2.21 6.29 10.59
N GLN A 38 2.25 7.35 11.41
CA GLN A 38 3.19 8.44 11.19
C GLN A 38 4.64 7.93 11.19
N SER A 39 5.02 7.05 12.12
CA SER A 39 6.36 6.43 12.13
C SER A 39 6.63 5.61 10.86
N LEU A 40 5.68 4.78 10.43
CA LEU A 40 5.79 3.92 9.26
C LEU A 40 6.01 4.72 7.96
N PHE A 41 5.33 5.85 7.81
CA PHE A 41 5.39 6.68 6.60
C PHE A 41 6.49 7.76 6.66
N SER A 42 7.10 8.00 7.82
CA SER A 42 8.20 8.98 7.98
C SER A 42 9.60 8.37 7.85
N GLN A 43 9.73 7.05 7.93
CA GLN A 43 11.01 6.37 7.74
C GLN A 43 11.45 6.36 6.27
N GLU A 44 12.69 5.91 6.04
CA GLU A 44 13.16 5.61 4.70
C GLU A 44 12.27 4.53 4.05
N HIS A 45 11.92 4.77 2.80
CA HIS A 45 11.03 3.93 2.02
C HIS A 45 11.66 3.65 0.66
N LEU A 46 11.22 2.57 0.04
CA LEU A 46 11.74 2.12 -1.25
C LEU A 46 10.74 2.47 -2.36
N PRO A 47 11.08 3.36 -3.30
CA PRO A 47 10.32 3.52 -4.54
C PRO A 47 10.47 2.24 -5.38
N VAL A 48 9.37 1.53 -5.60
CA VAL A 48 9.36 0.23 -6.30
C VAL A 48 9.14 0.43 -7.79
N TYR A 49 8.16 1.27 -8.14
CA TYR A 49 7.78 1.51 -9.52
C TYR A 49 7.18 2.90 -9.67
N ARG A 50 7.40 3.54 -10.82
CA ARG A 50 6.72 4.77 -11.21
C ARG A 50 6.52 4.79 -12.72
N GLY A 51 5.28 4.93 -13.15
CA GLY A 51 4.94 5.12 -14.56
C GLY A 51 3.69 4.38 -14.99
N TYR A 52 3.63 4.08 -16.28
CA TYR A 52 2.50 3.48 -16.99
C TYR A 52 2.09 2.10 -16.46
N VAL A 53 0.79 1.88 -16.29
CA VAL A 53 0.21 0.57 -15.97
C VAL A 53 -0.61 0.10 -17.16
N ASP A 54 -0.38 -1.13 -17.60
CA ASP A 54 -1.22 -1.79 -18.60
C ASP A 54 -2.56 -2.14 -17.96
N ASP A 55 -3.55 -1.27 -18.17
CA ASP A 55 -4.84 -1.31 -17.51
C ASP A 55 -5.95 -1.30 -18.56
N PRO A 56 -7.02 -2.11 -18.42
CA PRO A 56 -8.11 -2.19 -19.39
C PRO A 56 -8.86 -0.87 -19.59
N ARG A 57 -8.69 0.13 -18.71
CA ARG A 57 -9.25 1.47 -18.85
C ARG A 57 -8.48 2.37 -19.80
N ASN A 58 -7.28 1.96 -20.22
CA ASN A 58 -6.42 2.77 -21.09
C ASN A 58 -7.05 2.98 -22.48
N THR A 59 -6.80 4.15 -23.05
CA THR A 59 -7.21 4.57 -24.40
C THR A 59 -6.04 5.31 -25.07
N ASP A 60 -6.21 5.67 -26.34
CA ASP A 60 -5.22 6.45 -27.10
C ASP A 60 -4.88 7.82 -26.47
N ASN A 61 -5.78 8.36 -25.63
CA ASN A 61 -5.66 9.73 -25.09
C ASN A 61 -5.61 9.79 -23.55
N ALA A 62 -5.74 8.66 -22.87
CA ALA A 62 -5.75 8.59 -21.41
C ALA A 62 -5.28 7.21 -20.94
N TRP A 63 -4.41 7.17 -19.94
CA TRP A 63 -3.88 5.92 -19.38
C TRP A 63 -3.70 6.02 -17.86
N MET A 64 -3.61 4.85 -17.23
CA MET A 64 -3.28 4.73 -15.82
C MET A 64 -1.76 4.82 -15.62
N GLU A 65 -1.37 5.62 -14.64
CA GLU A 65 -0.02 5.56 -14.07
C GLU A 65 -0.13 5.24 -12.58
N THR A 66 0.92 4.65 -12.03
CA THR A 66 1.02 4.40 -10.59
C THR A 66 2.40 4.74 -10.08
N GLN A 67 2.46 5.03 -8.78
CA GLN A 67 3.70 5.05 -8.02
C GLN A 67 3.57 4.03 -6.89
N ALA A 68 4.27 2.90 -7.02
CA ALA A 68 4.34 1.89 -5.98
C ALA A 68 5.52 2.19 -5.05
N VAL A 69 5.26 2.23 -3.75
CA VAL A 69 6.26 2.51 -2.70
C VAL A 69 6.14 1.43 -1.63
N ASN A 70 7.27 0.89 -1.20
CA ASN A 70 7.34 -0.06 -0.10
C ASN A 70 7.76 0.66 1.19
N TYR A 71 6.84 0.70 2.14
CA TYR A 71 7.08 1.01 3.55
C TYR A 71 7.27 -0.31 4.29
N HIS A 72 8.43 -0.52 4.89
CA HIS A 72 8.81 -1.78 5.51
C HIS A 72 8.97 -1.60 7.01
N ASP A 73 8.44 -2.53 7.80
CA ASP A 73 8.73 -2.61 9.23
C ASP A 73 9.71 -3.75 9.47
N GLU A 74 10.99 -3.40 9.57
CA GLU A 74 12.09 -4.35 9.78
C GLU A 74 11.96 -5.10 11.11
N THR A 75 11.40 -4.45 12.14
CA THR A 75 11.34 -4.99 13.50
C THR A 75 10.04 -5.73 13.80
N GLY A 76 9.00 -5.45 13.01
CA GLY A 76 7.62 -5.87 13.27
C GLY A 76 6.90 -5.06 14.35
N HIS A 77 7.58 -4.18 15.09
CA HIS A 77 7.00 -3.46 16.23
C HIS A 77 6.04 -2.32 15.88
N ILE A 78 6.02 -1.88 14.63
CA ILE A 78 5.11 -0.85 14.15
C ILE A 78 3.79 -1.51 13.74
N LEU A 79 3.88 -2.57 12.94
CA LEU A 79 2.74 -3.24 12.29
C LEU A 79 2.10 -4.35 13.15
N ASP A 80 2.78 -4.90 14.16
CA ASP A 80 2.28 -6.00 15.01
C ASP A 80 0.97 -5.72 15.75
N LYS A 81 0.73 -4.45 16.10
CA LYS A 81 -0.43 -4.01 16.88
C LYS A 81 -1.49 -3.28 16.05
N LEU A 82 -1.27 -3.14 14.74
CA LEU A 82 -2.27 -2.56 13.86
C LEU A 82 -3.31 -3.63 13.51
N ALA A 83 -4.53 -3.43 14.01
CA ALA A 83 -5.66 -4.26 13.62
C ALA A 83 -6.08 -3.90 12.19
N LEU A 84 -5.88 -4.83 11.26
CA LEU A 84 -6.35 -4.65 9.89
C LEU A 84 -7.87 -4.76 9.85
N GLN A 85 -8.51 -3.78 9.22
CA GLN A 85 -9.94 -3.76 8.97
C GLN A 85 -10.19 -3.26 7.56
N ALA A 86 -10.96 -4.01 6.79
CA ALA A 86 -11.24 -3.64 5.42
C ALA A 86 -12.11 -2.37 5.40
N GLY A 87 -11.72 -1.40 4.57
CA GLY A 87 -12.55 -0.24 4.24
C GLY A 87 -13.81 -0.62 3.46
N ASP A 88 -14.63 0.37 3.14
CA ASP A 88 -15.89 0.18 2.42
C ASP A 88 -15.70 -0.32 0.98
N ASP A 89 -14.59 0.06 0.33
CA ASP A 89 -14.22 -0.39 -1.02
C ASP A 89 -13.41 -1.70 -1.03
N ALA A 90 -13.06 -2.26 0.14
CA ALA A 90 -12.34 -3.51 0.29
C ALA A 90 -13.24 -4.65 0.83
N GLY A 91 -13.35 -5.75 0.08
CA GLY A 91 -14.12 -6.91 0.55
C GLY A 91 -13.50 -7.63 1.75
N LYS A 92 -12.16 -7.70 1.81
CA LYS A 92 -11.37 -8.29 2.89
C LYS A 92 -9.97 -7.68 2.90
N VAL A 93 -9.33 -7.68 4.06
CA VAL A 93 -7.91 -7.31 4.24
C VAL A 93 -7.20 -8.38 5.07
N GLN A 94 -5.94 -8.67 4.74
CA GLN A 94 -5.09 -9.59 5.51
C GLN A 94 -3.61 -9.39 5.16
N TRP A 95 -2.74 -9.87 6.04
CA TRP A 95 -1.35 -10.16 5.70
C TRP A 95 -1.27 -11.34 4.74
N VAL A 96 -0.39 -11.26 3.74
CA VAL A 96 -0.18 -12.30 2.72
C VAL A 96 1.28 -12.66 2.65
N ASP A 97 1.58 -13.96 2.75
CA ASP A 97 2.94 -14.48 2.55
C ASP A 97 3.36 -14.27 1.08
N ILE A 98 4.49 -13.61 0.87
CA ILE A 98 5.02 -13.32 -0.46
C ILE A 98 5.68 -14.58 -1.05
N SER A 99 5.28 -14.93 -2.27
CA SER A 99 5.91 -15.98 -3.08
C SER A 99 5.60 -15.78 -4.57
N GLY A 100 6.35 -16.44 -5.45
CA GLY A 100 6.09 -16.46 -6.90
C GLY A 100 4.77 -17.10 -7.31
N GLY A 101 4.06 -17.74 -6.37
CA GLY A 101 2.70 -18.26 -6.57
C GLY A 101 1.59 -17.24 -6.33
N CYS A 102 1.89 -16.02 -5.89
CA CYS A 102 0.88 -15.00 -5.58
C CYS A 102 0.14 -14.55 -6.86
N SER A 103 -1.16 -14.85 -6.94
CA SER A 103 -2.05 -14.32 -7.97
C SER A 103 -2.65 -12.98 -7.51
N LEU A 104 -2.08 -11.87 -7.97
CA LEU A 104 -2.51 -10.52 -7.60
C LEU A 104 -3.11 -9.76 -8.80
N TYR A 105 -3.93 -8.76 -8.51
CA TYR A 105 -4.57 -7.91 -9.50
C TYR A 105 -3.53 -7.08 -10.31
N ALA A 106 -3.82 -6.87 -11.60
CA ALA A 106 -3.00 -6.08 -12.51
C ALA A 106 -1.50 -6.43 -12.43
N ASN A 107 -0.64 -5.43 -12.30
CA ASN A 107 0.80 -5.59 -12.23
C ASN A 107 1.32 -5.78 -10.79
N HIS A 108 0.46 -6.01 -9.79
CA HIS A 108 0.88 -6.05 -8.38
C HIS A 108 1.88 -7.18 -8.10
N ALA A 109 1.73 -8.35 -8.74
CA ALA A 109 2.69 -9.45 -8.59
C ALA A 109 4.12 -9.04 -8.98
N HIS A 110 4.26 -8.22 -10.03
CA HIS A 110 5.56 -7.69 -10.45
C HIS A 110 6.15 -6.71 -9.43
N PHE A 111 5.32 -5.85 -8.83
CA PHE A 111 5.77 -4.93 -7.77
C PHE A 111 6.24 -5.70 -6.54
N ILE A 112 5.50 -6.73 -6.13
CA ILE A 112 5.87 -7.58 -5.00
C ILE A 112 7.16 -8.36 -5.28
N GLN A 113 7.37 -8.85 -6.51
CA GLN A 113 8.64 -9.46 -6.89
C GLN A 113 9.82 -8.50 -6.69
N ILE A 114 9.72 -7.25 -7.16
CA ILE A 114 10.76 -6.24 -6.98
C ILE A 114 11.02 -6.00 -5.49
N VAL A 115 9.96 -5.91 -4.67
CA VAL A 115 10.11 -5.77 -3.21
C VAL A 115 10.85 -6.95 -2.61
N ALA A 116 10.49 -8.19 -2.98
CA ALA A 116 11.15 -9.38 -2.48
C ALA A 116 12.64 -9.41 -2.84
N GLU A 117 12.98 -9.10 -4.10
CA GLU A 117 14.37 -9.02 -4.58
C GLU A 117 15.18 -7.94 -3.83
N GLN A 118 14.64 -6.74 -3.69
CA GLN A 118 15.31 -5.61 -3.02
C GLN A 118 15.49 -5.84 -1.51
N ARG A 119 14.61 -6.64 -0.89
CA ARG A 119 14.70 -7.00 0.53
C ARG A 119 15.45 -8.31 0.76
N GLY A 120 15.90 -9.01 -0.28
CA GLY A 120 16.53 -10.33 -0.16
C GLY A 120 15.60 -11.40 0.44
N ALA A 121 14.30 -11.26 0.22
CA ALA A 121 13.27 -12.17 0.73
C ALA A 121 13.09 -13.40 -0.18
N HIS A 122 12.31 -14.37 0.31
CA HIS A 122 11.88 -15.52 -0.48
C HIS A 122 10.99 -15.08 -1.66
N TRP A 123 11.12 -15.78 -2.79
CA TRP A 123 10.28 -15.67 -3.98
C TRP A 123 10.03 -17.07 -4.56
#